data_AF-T0SQK5-F1
#
_entry.id   AF-T0SQK5-F1
#
_cell.length_a   1.000
_cell.length_b   1.000
_cell.length_c   1.000
_cell.angle_alpha   90.00
_cell.angle_beta   90.00
_cell.angle_gamma   90.00
#
_symmetry.space_group_name_H-M   'P 1'
#
loop_
_entity.id
_entity.type
_entity.pdbx_description
1 polymer ?
#
loop_
_entity_poly.entity_id
_entity_poly.type
_entity_poly.pdbx_seq_one_letter_code
_entity_poly.pdbx_strand_id
1 'polypeptide(L)'
;MIIKGKTLFYRVQQFLIFVIHIVLLAWIYWLLQNTGNLSTEKVLIHFTGIGTYGALLIRGCAAWAKYHHLKEIKQQQEEQN
;
A
#
# COMPACT_ATOMS: atom_id res chain seq x y z
N MET A 1 -12.04 -17.97 -24.92
CA MET A 1 -11.78 -17.57 -23.52
C MET A 1 -10.89 -16.33 -23.56
N ILE A 2 -11.49 -15.14 -23.62
CA ILE A 2 -10.74 -13.89 -23.89
C ILE A 2 -10.05 -13.42 -22.62
N ILE A 3 -8.74 -13.62 -22.59
CA ILE A 3 -7.81 -13.08 -21.60
C ILE A 3 -7.54 -11.62 -22.00
N LYS A 4 -8.42 -10.68 -21.62
CA LYS A 4 -8.19 -9.23 -21.80
C LYS A 4 -7.61 -8.65 -20.51
N GLY A 5 -6.30 -8.83 -20.31
CA GLY A 5 -5.31 -7.99 -19.58
C GLY A 5 -5.61 -7.18 -18.30
N LYS A 6 -6.83 -7.16 -17.74
CA LYS A 6 -7.25 -6.22 -16.67
C LYS A 6 -7.19 -6.83 -15.26
N THR A 7 -7.19 -8.15 -15.12
CA THR A 7 -7.19 -8.84 -13.81
C THR A 7 -5.81 -9.00 -13.17
N LEU A 8 -4.73 -8.94 -13.97
CA LEU A 8 -3.36 -9.08 -13.46
C LEU A 8 -2.92 -7.89 -12.62
N PHE A 9 -3.31 -6.66 -13.01
CA PHE A 9 -2.93 -5.46 -12.27
C PHE A 9 -3.55 -5.43 -10.86
N TYR A 10 -4.81 -5.86 -10.74
CA TYR A 10 -5.49 -6.01 -9.44
C TYR A 10 -4.77 -6.99 -8.51
N ARG A 11 -4.37 -8.16 -9.01
CA ARG A 11 -3.65 -9.17 -8.22
C ARG A 11 -2.25 -8.69 -7.82
N VAL A 12 -1.53 -8.04 -8.75
CA VAL A 12 -0.20 -7.48 -8.47
C VAL A 12 -0.29 -6.39 -7.41
N GLN A 13 -1.31 -5.53 -7.48
CA GLN A 13 -1.48 -4.43 -6.53
C GLN A 13 -1.83 -4.92 -5.13
N GLN A 14 -2.71 -5.92 -5.03
CA GLN A 14 -3.04 -6.57 -3.76
C GLN A 14 -1.81 -7.27 -3.16
N PHE A 15 -0.99 -7.89 -4.00
CA PHE A 15 0.29 -8.48 -3.60
C PHE A 15 1.29 -7.40 -3.14
N LEU A 16 1.36 -6.25 -3.82
CA LEU A 16 2.26 -5.14 -3.47
C LEU A 16 1.88 -4.54 -2.11
N ILE A 17 0.59 -4.32 -1.86
CA ILE A 17 0.08 -3.86 -0.57
C ILE A 17 0.41 -4.88 0.52
N PHE A 18 0.18 -6.16 0.26
CA PHE A 18 0.50 -7.24 1.19
C PHE A 18 1.99 -7.30 1.53
N VAL A 19 2.87 -7.19 0.54
CA VAL A 19 4.32 -7.14 0.72
C VAL A 19 4.73 -5.93 1.56
N ILE A 20 4.22 -4.73 1.25
CA ILE A 20 4.54 -3.52 2.03
C ILE A 20 4.05 -3.65 3.48
N HIS A 21 2.88 -4.25 3.71
CA HIS A 21 2.39 -4.52 5.06
C HIS A 21 3.31 -5.47 5.83
N ILE A 22 3.79 -6.55 5.20
CA ILE A 22 4.73 -7.48 5.83
C ILE A 22 6.07 -6.79 6.14
N VAL A 23 6.58 -5.95 5.23
CA VAL A 23 7.79 -5.15 5.49
C VAL A 23 7.58 -4.23 6.68
N LEU A 24 6.41 -3.59 6.79
CA LEU A 24 6.05 -2.75 7.94
C LEU A 24 6.06 -3.56 9.24
N LEU A 25 5.49 -4.76 9.22
CA LEU A 25 5.45 -5.66 10.38
C LEU A 25 6.85 -6.13 10.76
N ALA A 26 7.68 -6.50 9.79
CA ALA A 26 9.07 -6.86 9.99
C ALA A 26 9.88 -5.69 10.56
N TRP A 27 9.58 -4.47 10.12
CA TRP A 27 10.21 -3.26 10.64
C TRP A 27 9.83 -3.00 12.10
N ILE A 28 8.55 -3.15 12.47
CA ILE A 28 8.11 -3.10 13.87
C ILE A 28 8.79 -4.18 14.70
N TYR A 29 8.84 -5.42 14.19
CA TYR A 29 9.47 -6.54 14.89
C TYR A 29 10.96 -6.30 15.12
N TRP A 30 11.68 -5.86 14.09
CA TRP A 30 13.09 -5.49 14.18
C TRP A 30 13.31 -4.34 15.17
N LEU A 31 12.45 -3.32 15.13
CA LEU A 31 12.47 -2.22 16.09
C LEU A 31 12.31 -2.79 17.50
N LEU A 32 11.32 -3.65 17.75
CA LEU A 32 11.02 -4.20 19.07
C LEU A 32 12.15 -5.08 19.63
N GLN A 33 12.80 -5.89 18.79
CA GLN A 33 14.01 -6.65 19.18
C GLN A 33 15.16 -5.74 19.58
N ASN A 34 15.35 -4.64 18.85
CA ASN A 34 16.44 -3.70 19.08
C ASN A 34 16.09 -2.63 20.14
N THR A 35 14.82 -2.46 20.49
CA THR A 35 14.31 -1.48 21.46
C THR A 35 14.85 -1.74 22.87
N GLY A 36 15.17 -2.98 23.22
CA GLY A 36 15.83 -3.31 24.49
C GLY A 36 17.27 -2.78 24.62
N ASN A 37 17.90 -2.35 23.51
CA ASN A 37 19.29 -1.87 23.46
C ASN A 37 19.44 -0.44 22.87
N LEU A 38 18.36 0.16 22.34
CA LEU A 38 18.38 1.47 21.67
C LEU A 38 17.60 2.53 22.45
N SER A 39 18.12 3.76 22.45
CA SER A 39 17.54 4.91 23.13
C SER A 39 16.09 5.18 22.71
N THR A 40 15.23 5.49 23.68
CA THR A 40 13.79 5.72 23.52
C THR A 40 13.45 6.77 22.45
N GLU A 41 14.31 7.77 22.24
CA GLU A 41 14.15 8.78 21.18
C GLU A 41 14.17 8.18 19.77
N LYS A 42 15.06 7.23 19.50
CA LYS A 42 15.12 6.55 18.20
C LYS A 42 13.86 5.74 17.94
N VAL A 43 13.35 5.08 18.98
CA VAL A 43 12.16 4.23 18.91
C VAL A 43 10.92 5.07 18.60
N LEU A 44 10.76 6.23 19.24
CA LEU A 44 9.64 7.14 18.97
C LEU A 44 9.64 7.66 17.53
N ILE A 45 10.80 8.06 17.01
CA ILE A 45 10.93 8.52 15.61
C ILE A 45 10.55 7.39 14.64
N HIS A 46 11.05 6.18 14.85
CA HIS A 46 10.70 5.04 14.01
C HIS A 46 9.22 4.67 14.13
N PHE A 47 8.64 4.72 15.32
CA PHE A 47 7.23 4.42 15.55
C PHE A 47 6.30 5.42 14.86
N THR A 48 6.59 6.72 14.98
CA THR A 48 5.86 7.77 14.25
C THR A 48 6.01 7.59 12.75
N GLY A 49 7.22 7.29 12.26
CA GLY A 49 7.48 7.01 10.85
C GLY A 49 6.64 5.85 10.32
N ILE A 50 6.61 4.73 11.04
CA ILE A 50 5.81 3.53 10.68
C ILE A 50 4.31 3.86 10.65
N GLY A 51 3.81 4.60 11.65
CA GLY A 51 2.41 5.04 11.70
C GLY A 51 2.03 5.97 10.54
N THR A 52 2.86 6.96 10.23
CA THR A 52 2.65 7.87 9.09
C THR A 52 2.71 7.11 7.77
N TYR A 53 3.65 6.18 7.61
CA TYR A 53 3.77 5.35 6.41
C TYR A 53 2.54 4.48 6.20
N GLY A 54 2.04 3.83 7.27
CA GLY A 54 0.81 3.04 7.23
C GLY A 54 -0.41 3.87 6.82
N ALA A 55 -0.58 5.06 7.42
CA ALA A 55 -1.68 5.96 7.09
C ALA A 55 -1.64 6.47 5.63
N LEU A 56 -0.44 6.82 5.14
CA LEU A 56 -0.23 7.20 3.75
C LEU A 56 -0.50 6.04 2.79
N LEU A 57 -0.14 4.81 3.17
CA LEU A 57 -0.40 3.63 2.36
C LEU A 57 -1.89 3.40 2.14
N ILE A 58 -2.68 3.46 3.23
CA ILE A 58 -4.14 3.28 3.19
C ILE A 58 -4.78 4.39 2.37
N ARG A 59 -4.39 5.65 2.61
CA ARG A 59 -4.92 6.81 1.90
C ARG A 59 -4.56 6.79 0.41
N GLY A 60 -3.31 6.44 0.09
CA GLY A 60 -2.84 6.26 -1.28
C GLY A 60 -3.61 5.17 -2.00
N CYS A 61 -3.85 4.03 -1.34
CA CYS A 61 -4.64 2.96 -1.89
C CYS A 61 -6.09 3.38 -2.18
N ALA A 62 -6.74 4.10 -1.26
CA ALA A 62 -8.11 4.59 -1.45
C ALA A 62 -8.21 5.65 -2.57
N ALA A 63 -7.28 6.60 -2.62
CA ALA A 63 -7.24 7.62 -3.66
C ALA A 63 -6.95 7.04 -5.05
N TRP A 64 -6.07 6.05 -5.13
CA TRP A 64 -5.71 5.39 -6.38
C TRP A 64 -6.82 4.46 -6.87
N ALA A 65 -7.49 3.73 -5.97
CA ALA A 65 -8.68 2.95 -6.32
C ALA A 65 -9.79 3.85 -6.90
N LYS A 66 -10.01 5.03 -6.31
CA LYS A 66 -10.96 6.02 -6.84
C LYS A 66 -10.53 6.53 -8.23
N TYR A 67 -9.26 6.89 -8.41
CA TYR A 67 -8.74 7.36 -9.70
C TYR A 67 -8.87 6.30 -10.80
N HIS A 68 -8.58 5.04 -10.49
CA HIS A 68 -8.71 3.94 -11.45
C HIS A 68 -10.17 3.68 -11.84
N HIS A 69 -11.10 3.72 -10.88
CA HIS A 69 -12.51 3.52 -11.15
C HIS A 69 -13.09 4.61 -12.08
N LEU A 70 -12.67 5.87 -11.89
CA LEU A 70 -13.00 6.98 -12.78
C LEU A 70 -12.38 6.82 -14.18
N LYS A 71 -11.17 6.26 -14.28
CA LYS A 71 -10.51 6.01 -15.56
C LYS A 71 -11.20 4.89 -16.35
N GLU A 72 -11.67 3.84 -15.68
CA GLU A 72 -12.46 2.77 -16.30
C GLU A 72 -13.80 3.27 -16.83
N ILE A 73 -14.50 4.12 -16.09
CA ILE A 73 -15.76 4.74 -16.55
C ILE A 73 -15.52 5.59 -17.81
N LYS A 74 -14.41 6.34 -17.86
CA LYS A 74 -14.08 7.20 -19.00
C LYS A 74 -13.75 6.39 -20.27
N GLN A 75 -13.01 5.29 -20.14
CA GLN A 75 -12.71 4.41 -21.28
C GLN A 75 -13.97 3.71 -21.81
N GLN A 76 -14.91 3.33 -20.94
CA GLN A 76 -16.18 2.74 -21.38
C GLN A 76 -17.07 3.75 -22.14
N GLN A 77 -17.00 5.04 -21.81
CA GLN A 77 -17.73 6.09 -22.53
C GLN A 77 -17.12 6.40 -23.91
N GLU A 78 -15.81 6.23 -24.08
CA GLU A 78 -15.12 6.40 -25.37
C GLU A 78 -15.33 5.21 -26.32
N GLU A 79 -15.52 3.99 -25.82
CA GLU A 79 -15.85 2.80 -26.64
C GLU A 79 -17.32 2.78 -27.11
N GLN A 80 -18.20 3.63 -26.59
CA GLN A 80 -19.63 3.72 -26.97
C GLN A 80 -20.00 4.93 -27.85
N ASN A 81 -19.04 5.80 -28.19
CA ASN A 81 -19.19 6.89 -29.17
C ASN A 81 -18.40 6.57 -30.45
#